data_AF-A0A7X8JES7-F1
#
_entry.id   AF-A0A7X8JES7-F1
#
_cell.length_a   1.000
_cell.length_b   1.000
_cell.length_c   1.000
_cell.angle_alpha   90.00
_cell.angle_beta   90.00
_cell.angle_gamma   90.00
#
_symmetry.space_group_name_H-M   'P 1'
#
loop_
_entity.id
_entity.type
_entity.pdbx_description
1 polymer ?
#
loop_
_entity_poly.entity_id
_entity_poly.type
_entity_poly.pdbx_seq_one_letter_code
_entity_poly.pdbx_strand_id
1 'polypeptide(L)'
;MQSNQTDRIKKIEKIISAFSKLQKLPKTLIKYGLYIFTGIFVIGMILVILNNTVLHFDPYLDMVSKETVKTSFIIAAEAVIGGLIMDYAFRK
;
A
#
# COMPACT_ATOMS: atom_id res chain seq x y z
N MET A 1 23.66 -6.09 21.70
CA MET A 1 23.10 -5.42 20.50
C MET A 1 22.62 -6.40 19.41
N GLN A 2 23.28 -7.56 19.21
CA GLN A 2 22.93 -8.53 18.15
C GLN A 2 21.62 -9.32 18.40
N SER A 3 21.22 -9.58 19.65
CA SER A 3 19.98 -10.33 19.99
C SER A 3 18.71 -9.63 19.50
N ASN A 4 18.62 -8.31 19.69
CA ASN A 4 17.43 -7.52 19.33
C ASN A 4 17.16 -7.48 17.81
N GLN A 5 18.22 -7.58 17.00
CA GLN A 5 18.08 -7.57 15.53
C GLN A 5 17.55 -8.92 15.03
N THR A 6 18.05 -10.02 15.60
CA THR A 6 17.57 -11.38 15.34
C THR A 6 16.09 -11.55 15.70
N ASP A 7 15.64 -10.95 16.80
CA ASP A 7 14.24 -11.04 17.22
C ASP A 7 13.26 -10.29 16.30
N ARG A 8 13.69 -9.14 15.73
CA ARG A 8 12.88 -8.40 14.75
C ARG A 8 12.76 -9.15 13.43
N ILE A 9 13.85 -9.75 12.96
CA ILE A 9 13.86 -10.53 11.72
C ILE A 9 12.91 -11.73 11.85
N LYS A 10 12.95 -12.46 12.97
CA LYS A 10 12.03 -13.59 13.24
C LYS A 10 10.55 -13.16 13.22
N LYS A 11 10.23 -11.97 13.74
CA LYS A 11 8.86 -11.43 13.70
C LYS A 11 8.40 -11.13 12.27
N ILE A 12 9.26 -10.50 11.46
CA ILE A 12 8.97 -10.22 10.04
C ILE A 12 8.79 -11.53 9.28
N GLU A 13 9.66 -12.51 9.49
CA GLU A 13 9.59 -13.82 8.86
C GLU A 13 8.27 -14.54 9.20
N LYS A 14 7.80 -14.43 10.45
CA LYS A 14 6.49 -14.96 10.86
C LYS A 14 5.34 -14.29 10.11
N ILE A 15 5.40 -12.98 9.89
CA ILE A 15 4.40 -12.25 9.10
C ILE A 15 4.44 -12.70 7.65
N ILE A 16 5.62 -12.76 7.03
CA ILE A 16 5.79 -13.24 5.66
C ILE A 16 5.25 -14.67 5.50
N SER A 17 5.53 -15.54 6.47
CA SER A 17 5.01 -16.91 6.50
C SER A 17 3.48 -16.96 6.63
N ALA A 18 2.87 -16.05 7.39
CA ALA A 18 1.41 -15.96 7.47
C ALA A 18 0.80 -15.51 6.13
N PHE A 19 1.40 -14.51 5.48
CA PHE A 19 0.97 -14.04 4.16
C PHE A 19 1.20 -15.08 3.05
N SER A 20 2.25 -15.91 3.15
CA SER A 20 2.51 -16.96 2.16
C SER A 20 1.48 -18.09 2.24
N LYS A 21 0.86 -18.30 3.42
CA LYS A 21 -0.21 -19.27 3.69
C LYS A 21 -1.62 -18.78 3.33
N LEU A 22 -1.75 -17.55 2.82
CA LEU A 22 -3.04 -17.06 2.30
C LEU A 22 -3.45 -17.85 1.06
N GLN A 23 -4.76 -18.01 0.88
CA GLN A 23 -5.30 -18.59 -0.35
C GLN A 23 -4.94 -17.74 -1.58
N LYS A 24 -5.00 -18.34 -2.78
CA LYS A 24 -4.59 -17.69 -4.03
C LYS A 24 -5.36 -16.40 -4.30
N LEU A 25 -6.68 -16.39 -4.08
CA LEU A 25 -7.54 -15.23 -4.32
C LEU A 25 -7.21 -14.03 -3.42
N PRO A 26 -7.24 -14.13 -2.07
CA PRO A 26 -6.91 -13.00 -1.21
C PRO A 26 -5.49 -12.50 -1.41
N LYS A 27 -4.52 -13.41 -1.64
CA LYS A 27 -3.14 -13.04 -1.97
C LYS A 27 -3.05 -12.23 -3.27
N THR A 28 -3.80 -12.61 -4.30
CA THR A 28 -3.87 -11.89 -5.58
C THR A 28 -4.52 -10.52 -5.42
N LEU A 29 -5.58 -10.41 -4.62
CA LEU A 29 -6.26 -9.14 -4.34
C LEU A 29 -5.31 -8.14 -3.66
N ILE A 30 -4.58 -8.59 -2.63
CA ILE A 30 -3.58 -7.75 -1.95
C ILE A 30 -2.49 -7.31 -2.93
N LYS A 31 -1.99 -8.23 -3.77
CA LYS A 31 -0.93 -7.94 -4.73
C LYS A 31 -1.36 -6.88 -5.76
N TYR A 32 -2.52 -7.04 -6.38
CA TYR A 32 -3.00 -6.08 -7.37
C TYR A 32 -3.40 -4.75 -6.74
N GLY A 33 -3.99 -4.76 -5.55
CA GLY A 33 -4.28 -3.53 -4.82
C GLY A 33 -3.01 -2.73 -4.50
N LEU A 34 -1.93 -3.40 -4.11
CA LEU A 34 -0.61 -2.77 -3.93
C LEU A 34 -0.03 -2.20 -5.24
N TYR A 35 -0.21 -2.88 -6.37
CA TYR A 35 0.22 -2.34 -7.66
C TYR A 35 -0.57 -1.09 -8.06
N ILE A 36 -1.90 -1.10 -7.89
CA ILE A 36 -2.77 0.04 -8.17
C ILE A 36 -2.40 1.21 -7.26
N PHE A 37 -2.26 0.95 -5.95
CA PHE A 37 -1.76 1.93 -4.98
C PHE A 37 -0.46 2.57 -5.46
N THR A 38 0.53 1.76 -5.83
CA THR A 38 1.85 2.26 -6.22
C THR A 38 1.76 3.15 -7.45
N GLY A 39 0.95 2.75 -8.45
CA GLY A 39 0.73 3.57 -9.65
C GLY A 39 0.12 4.93 -9.33
N ILE A 40 -0.95 4.95 -8.54
CA ILE A 40 -1.64 6.19 -8.16
C ILE A 40 -0.75 7.07 -7.26
N PHE A 41 -0.01 6.46 -6.34
CA PHE A 41 0.91 7.16 -5.45
C PHE A 41 2.01 7.89 -6.24
N VAL A 42 2.63 7.20 -7.20
CA VAL A 42 3.67 7.79 -8.06
C VAL A 42 3.11 8.95 -8.88
N ILE A 43 1.92 8.78 -9.48
CA ILE A 43 1.25 9.84 -10.22
C ILE A 43 0.98 11.06 -9.31
N GLY A 44 0.40 10.84 -8.13
CA GLY A 44 0.12 11.89 -7.17
C GLY A 44 1.39 12.64 -6.75
N MET A 45 2.48 11.92 -6.46
CA MET A 45 3.76 12.53 -6.11
C MET A 45 4.35 13.36 -7.25
N ILE A 46 4.29 12.87 -8.49
CA ILE A 46 4.75 13.62 -9.66
C ILE A 46 3.96 14.92 -9.79
N LEU A 47 2.64 14.88 -9.61
CA LEU A 47 1.80 16.10 -9.64
C LEU A 47 2.17 17.08 -8.53
N VAL A 48 2.40 16.62 -7.29
CA VAL A 48 2.83 17.47 -6.17
C VAL A 48 4.15 18.17 -6.51
N ILE A 49 5.12 17.42 -7.04
CA ILE A 49 6.44 17.97 -7.38
C ILE A 49 6.29 19.00 -8.51
N LEU A 50 5.60 18.65 -9.60
CA LEU A 50 5.41 19.55 -10.74
C LEU A 50 4.71 20.84 -10.32
N ASN A 51 3.66 20.76 -9.50
CA ASN A 51 2.91 21.94 -9.05
C ASN A 51 3.72 22.88 -8.14
N ASN A 52 4.63 22.32 -7.33
CA ASN A 52 5.42 23.12 -6.39
C ASN A 52 6.77 23.60 -6.94
N THR A 53 7.27 23.00 -8.03
CA THR A 53 8.63 23.28 -8.53
C THR A 53 8.71 23.78 -9.96
N VAL A 54 7.85 23.30 -10.86
CA VAL A 54 7.96 23.57 -12.30
C VAL A 54 6.82 24.44 -12.80
N LEU A 55 5.59 24.15 -12.36
CA LEU A 55 4.41 24.91 -12.70
C LEU A 55 4.30 26.12 -11.77
N HIS A 56 3.71 27.21 -12.26
CA HIS A 56 3.23 28.26 -11.38
C HIS A 56 2.22 27.64 -10.42
N PHE A 57 2.48 27.79 -9.13
CA PHE A 57 1.69 27.16 -8.07
C PHE A 57 0.19 27.38 -8.28
N ASP A 58 -0.53 26.27 -8.48
CA ASP A 58 -1.98 26.24 -8.58
C ASP A 58 -2.56 25.55 -7.33
N PRO A 59 -3.36 26.25 -6.51
CA PRO A 59 -4.00 25.67 -5.31
C PRO A 59 -4.90 24.46 -5.60
N TYR A 60 -5.55 24.43 -6.76
CA TYR A 60 -6.42 23.34 -7.16
C TYR A 60 -5.60 22.09 -7.49
N LEU A 61 -4.50 22.23 -8.22
CA LEU A 61 -3.60 21.11 -8.50
C LEU A 61 -2.92 20.60 -7.22
N ASP A 62 -2.60 21.48 -6.27
CA ASP A 62 -2.08 21.10 -4.96
C ASP A 62 -3.09 20.24 -4.18
N MET A 63 -4.36 20.65 -4.14
CA MET A 63 -5.43 19.88 -3.50
C MET A 63 -5.64 18.51 -4.16
N VAL A 64 -5.79 18.48 -5.48
CA VAL A 64 -6.04 17.23 -6.24
C VAL A 64 -4.87 16.26 -6.08
N SER A 65 -3.63 16.75 -6.15
CA SER A 65 -2.45 15.91 -6.03
C SER A 65 -2.31 15.30 -4.62
N LYS A 66 -2.55 16.08 -3.57
CA LYS A 66 -2.55 15.59 -2.18
C LYS A 66 -3.66 14.60 -1.89
N GLU A 67 -4.89 14.85 -2.35
CA GLU A 67 -5.99 13.90 -2.21
C GLU A 67 -5.76 12.62 -3.04
N THR A 68 -5.10 12.72 -4.20
CA THR A 68 -4.67 11.54 -4.98
C THR A 68 -3.68 10.68 -4.19
N VAL A 69 -2.69 11.30 -3.55
CA VAL A 69 -1.73 10.60 -2.68
C VAL A 69 -2.47 9.92 -1.52
N LYS A 70 -3.36 10.64 -0.83
CA LYS A 70 -4.15 10.08 0.28
C LYS A 70 -5.03 8.91 -0.15
N THR A 71 -5.73 9.05 -1.27
CA THR A 71 -6.60 8.00 -1.84
C THR A 71 -5.80 6.75 -2.19
N SER A 72 -4.56 6.89 -2.66
CA SER A 72 -3.71 5.73 -2.92
C SER A 72 -3.52 4.88 -1.64
N PHE A 73 -3.24 5.50 -0.49
CA PHE A 73 -3.09 4.78 0.79
C PHE A 73 -4.39 4.12 1.25
N ILE A 74 -5.55 4.73 0.97
CA ILE A 74 -6.86 4.13 1.26
C ILE A 74 -7.00 2.83 0.45
N ILE A 75 -6.72 2.86 -0.86
CA ILE A 75 -6.78 1.66 -1.71
C ILE A 75 -5.83 0.57 -1.20
N ALA A 76 -4.62 0.93 -0.77
CA ALA A 76 -3.69 -0.03 -0.19
C ALA A 76 -4.25 -0.69 1.08
N ALA A 77 -4.83 0.11 1.98
CA ALA A 77 -5.43 -0.37 3.21
C ALA A 77 -6.64 -1.28 2.93
N GLU A 78 -7.53 -0.89 2.03
CA GLU A 78 -8.70 -1.67 1.62
C GLU A 78 -8.29 -2.99 0.99
N ALA A 79 -7.27 -3.00 0.13
CA ALA A 79 -6.76 -4.22 -0.47
C ALA A 79 -6.19 -5.19 0.57
N VAL A 80 -5.42 -4.69 1.54
CA VAL A 80 -4.85 -5.51 2.62
C VAL A 80 -5.96 -6.05 3.53
N ILE A 81 -6.83 -5.18 4.04
CA ILE A 81 -7.91 -5.56 4.97
C ILE A 81 -8.91 -6.46 4.27
N GLY A 82 -9.38 -6.08 3.08
CA GLY A 82 -10.32 -6.85 2.28
C GLY A 82 -9.76 -8.21 1.89
N GLY A 83 -8.47 -8.29 1.55
CA GLY A 83 -7.79 -9.55 1.29
C GLY A 83 -7.72 -10.46 2.52
N LEU A 84 -7.44 -9.92 3.70
CA LEU A 84 -7.43 -10.70 4.95
C LEU A 84 -8.83 -11.18 5.35
N ILE A 85 -9.86 -10.32 5.22
CA ILE A 85 -11.26 -10.69 5.46
C ILE A 85 -11.69 -11.80 4.49
N MET A 86 -11.31 -11.69 3.22
CA MET A 86 -11.60 -12.69 2.20
C MET A 86 -10.90 -14.02 2.52
N ASP A 87 -9.63 -14.00 2.97
CA ASP A 87 -8.99 -15.23 3.44
C ASP A 87 -9.75 -15.83 4.62
N TYR A 88 -10.16 -15.04 5.60
CA TYR A 88 -10.93 -15.56 6.75
C TYR A 88 -12.29 -16.16 6.33
N ALA A 89 -13.06 -15.48 5.47
CA ALA A 89 -14.39 -15.91 5.08
C ALA A 89 -14.40 -17.14 4.16
N PHE A 90 -13.38 -17.31 3.32
CA PHE A 90 -13.28 -18.40 2.35
C PHE A 90 -12.27 -19.50 2.74
N ARG A 91 -11.64 -19.38 3.92
CA ARG A 91 -10.80 -20.42 4.51
C ARG A 91 -11.70 -21.54 5.04
N LYS A 92 -11.82 -22.58 4.22
CA LYS A 92 -12.43 -23.87 4.56
C LYS A 92 -11.56 -24.64 5.55
#